data_AF-A0A383ESZ2-F1
#
_entry.id   AF-A0A383ESZ2-F1
#
_cell.length_a   1.000
_cell.length_b   1.000
_cell.length_c   1.000
_cell.angle_alpha   90.00
_cell.angle_beta   90.00
_cell.angle_gamma   90.00
#
_symmetry.space_group_name_H-M   'P 1'
#
loop_
_entity.id
_entity.type
_entity.pdbx_description
1 polymer ?
#
loop_
_entity_poly.entity_id
_entity_poly.type
_entity_poly.pdbx_seq_one_letter_code
_entity_poly.pdbx_strand_id
1 'polypeptide(L)'
;MNNTGFSKPIGKGDDDAKELIIEALEGKVTGGFDLDSVYLINKQYYVLEFLKCDTVRPFDSHPNRYWFKNKQKFISLWNITQKLSGVLYLVNYEKSREQFKVIKVKSLSSTGIINQDIKEWGFDKFKVWFQELNKKGRENK
;
A
#
# COMPACT_ATOMS: atom_id res chain seq x y z
N MET A 1 31.68 14.78 3.79
CA MET A 1 30.22 14.80 3.53
C MET A 1 29.57 13.81 4.47
N ASN A 2 28.74 14.28 5.40
CA ASN A 2 28.05 13.42 6.36
C ASN A 2 27.01 12.58 5.62
N ASN A 3 27.31 11.31 5.39
CA ASN A 3 26.36 10.35 4.85
C ASN A 3 25.43 9.91 6.00
N THR A 4 24.27 10.56 6.12
CA THR A 4 23.33 10.31 7.24
C THR A 4 22.57 8.99 7.12
N GLY A 5 22.86 8.12 6.14
CA GLY A 5 22.20 6.81 6.00
C GLY A 5 20.69 6.85 5.70
N PHE A 6 20.14 8.04 5.49
CA PHE A 6 18.71 8.28 5.24
C PHE A 6 18.44 8.53 3.75
N SER A 7 17.27 8.08 3.30
CA SER A 7 16.76 8.40 1.96
C SER A 7 16.44 9.89 1.85
N LYS A 8 16.55 10.43 0.63
CA LYS A 8 16.16 11.81 0.33
C LYS A 8 14.64 11.98 0.50
N PRO A 9 14.15 13.19 0.85
CA PRO A 9 12.72 13.48 0.83
C PRO A 9 12.12 13.18 -0.56
N ILE A 10 10.94 12.56 -0.57
CA ILE A 10 10.19 12.34 -1.81
C ILE A 10 9.60 13.68 -2.24
N GLY A 11 9.96 14.15 -3.43
CA GLY A 11 9.55 15.46 -3.96
C GLY A 11 8.91 15.42 -5.34
N LYS A 12 8.88 14.26 -6.01
CA LYS A 12 8.25 14.03 -7.32
C LYS A 12 7.67 12.62 -7.37
N GLY A 13 6.61 12.42 -8.15
CA GLY A 13 6.11 11.09 -8.48
C GLY A 13 6.98 10.41 -9.55
N ASP A 14 6.88 9.08 -9.65
CA ASP A 14 7.61 8.26 -10.63
C ASP A 14 6.74 7.94 -11.86
N ASP A 15 6.16 8.96 -12.49
CA ASP A 15 5.29 8.76 -13.66
C ASP A 15 6.07 8.20 -14.88
N ASP A 16 7.33 8.62 -15.04
CA ASP A 16 8.23 8.23 -16.14
C ASP A 16 8.51 6.71 -16.20
N ALA A 17 8.76 6.08 -15.04
CA ALA A 17 8.99 4.64 -14.98
C ALA A 17 7.76 3.85 -15.42
N LYS A 18 6.55 4.35 -15.12
CA LYS A 18 5.31 3.68 -15.52
C LYS A 18 5.07 3.83 -17.01
N GLU A 19 5.34 5.00 -17.58
CA GLU A 19 5.29 5.23 -19.03
C GLU A 19 6.23 4.28 -19.77
N LEU A 20 7.48 4.15 -19.31
CA LEU A 20 8.44 3.19 -19.88
C LEU A 20 7.94 1.73 -19.83
N ILE A 21 7.34 1.30 -18.71
CA ILE A 21 6.79 -0.05 -18.61
C ILE A 21 5.62 -0.25 -19.58
N ILE A 22 4.75 0.74 -19.74
CA ILE A 22 3.63 0.69 -20.68
C ILE A 22 4.16 0.58 -22.12
N GLU A 23 5.15 1.40 -22.47
CA GLU A 23 5.80 1.37 -23.78
C GLU A 23 6.45 0.00 -24.03
N ALA A 24 7.27 -0.48 -23.08
CA ALA A 24 7.99 -1.75 -23.20
C ALA A 24 7.08 -2.99 -23.25
N LEU A 25 5.87 -2.91 -22.68
CA LEU A 25 4.90 -3.99 -22.75
C LEU A 25 4.19 -4.04 -24.10
N GLU A 26 4.14 -2.94 -24.86
CA GLU A 26 3.48 -2.87 -26.18
C GLU A 26 2.06 -3.46 -26.17
N GLY A 27 1.27 -3.14 -25.13
CA GLY A 27 -0.09 -3.64 -24.95
C GLY A 27 -0.20 -5.09 -24.45
N LYS A 28 0.91 -5.79 -24.18
CA LYS A 28 0.88 -7.13 -23.57
C LYS A 28 0.47 -7.07 -22.10
N VAL A 29 -0.29 -8.06 -21.66
CA VAL A 29 -0.70 -8.20 -20.26
C VAL A 29 0.53 -8.48 -19.39
N THR A 30 0.71 -7.67 -18.36
CA THR A 30 1.77 -7.88 -17.37
C THR A 30 1.37 -8.88 -16.29
N GLY A 31 2.32 -9.72 -15.87
CA GLY A 31 2.22 -10.50 -14.64
C GLY A 31 2.74 -9.77 -13.39
N GLY A 32 3.29 -8.57 -13.57
CA GLY A 32 3.85 -7.75 -12.50
C GLY A 32 2.81 -6.93 -11.75
N PHE A 33 3.20 -6.44 -10.58
CA PHE A 33 2.42 -5.52 -9.75
C PHE A 33 3.36 -4.60 -8.97
N ASP A 34 2.86 -3.42 -8.63
CA ASP A 34 3.63 -2.40 -7.92
C ASP A 34 3.45 -2.55 -6.39
N LEU A 35 4.42 -2.05 -5.63
CA LEU A 35 4.32 -1.86 -4.17
C LEU A 35 4.49 -0.37 -3.87
N ASP A 36 3.46 0.26 -3.31
CA ASP A 36 3.49 1.73 -3.15
C ASP A 36 4.46 2.20 -2.05
N SER A 37 4.53 1.49 -0.92
CA SER A 37 5.47 1.82 0.15
C SER A 37 5.86 0.60 0.97
N VAL A 38 7.16 0.48 1.27
CA VAL A 38 7.71 -0.59 2.09
C VAL A 38 8.61 0.01 3.16
N TYR A 39 8.36 -0.36 4.42
CA TYR A 39 9.20 0.03 5.56
C TYR A 39 9.78 -1.22 6.23
N LEU A 40 11.01 -1.11 6.73
CA LEU A 40 11.58 -2.07 7.68
C LEU A 40 11.58 -1.41 9.06
N ILE A 41 10.85 -1.98 10.03
CA ILE A 41 10.73 -1.47 11.39
C ILE A 41 10.97 -2.63 12.34
N ASN A 42 12.00 -2.53 13.20
CA ASN A 42 12.33 -3.58 14.16
C ASN A 42 12.44 -4.98 13.52
N LYS A 43 13.14 -5.07 12.38
CA LYS A 43 13.32 -6.30 11.56
C LYS A 43 12.03 -6.89 10.97
N GLN A 44 10.91 -6.17 11.00
CA GLN A 44 9.65 -6.56 10.37
C GLN A 44 9.32 -5.64 9.20
N TYR A 45 8.94 -6.23 8.07
CA TYR A 45 8.50 -5.47 6.90
C TYR A 45 7.05 -5.00 7.04
N TYR A 46 6.79 -3.77 6.62
CA TYR A 46 5.46 -3.16 6.57
C TYR A 46 5.22 -2.73 5.12
N VAL A 47 4.32 -3.42 4.43
CA VAL A 47 3.95 -3.16 3.04
C VAL A 47 2.63 -2.41 3.03
N LEU A 48 2.59 -1.27 2.33
CA LEU A 48 1.41 -0.43 2.18
C LEU A 48 1.05 -0.35 0.70
N GLU A 49 -0.25 -0.49 0.43
CA GLU A 49 -0.85 -0.30 -0.89
C GLU A 49 -1.99 0.71 -0.78
N PHE A 50 -1.99 1.74 -1.62
CA PHE A 50 -2.95 2.83 -1.66
C PHE A 50 -4.02 2.58 -2.72
N LEU A 51 -5.24 2.36 -2.27
CA LEU A 51 -6.38 2.02 -3.11
C LEU A 51 -7.27 3.24 -3.29
N LYS A 52 -7.13 3.92 -4.43
CA LYS A 52 -7.99 5.04 -4.77
C LYS A 52 -9.44 4.56 -4.95
N CYS A 53 -10.37 5.28 -4.33
CA CYS A 53 -11.79 5.04 -4.45
C CYS A 53 -12.40 6.11 -5.38
N ASP A 54 -12.87 5.69 -6.56
CA ASP A 54 -13.47 6.61 -7.55
C ASP A 54 -15.00 6.60 -7.53
N THR A 55 -15.64 5.50 -7.11
CA THR A 55 -17.10 5.32 -7.21
C THR A 55 -17.81 5.21 -5.87
N VAL A 56 -17.07 4.94 -4.79
CA VAL A 56 -17.59 4.77 -3.43
C VAL A 56 -16.66 5.49 -2.46
N ARG A 57 -17.17 5.93 -1.32
CA ARG A 57 -16.32 6.58 -0.32
C ARG A 57 -15.41 5.56 0.39
N PRO A 58 -14.23 5.97 0.90
CA PRO A 58 -13.28 5.06 1.53
C PRO A 58 -13.85 4.21 2.67
N PHE A 59 -14.71 4.77 3.54
CA PHE A 59 -15.30 4.02 4.65
C PHE A 59 -16.24 2.90 4.17
N ASP A 60 -16.95 3.12 3.06
CA ASP A 60 -17.85 2.12 2.46
C ASP A 60 -17.12 1.13 1.53
N SER A 61 -15.89 1.46 1.14
CA SER A 61 -15.08 0.64 0.24
C SER A 61 -14.41 -0.54 0.98
N HIS A 62 -14.28 -1.67 0.27
CA HIS A 62 -13.58 -2.86 0.77
C HIS A 62 -13.12 -3.77 -0.37
N PRO A 63 -11.87 -4.26 -0.38
CA PRO A 63 -11.33 -5.15 -1.43
C PRO A 63 -12.23 -6.34 -1.81
N ASN A 64 -12.85 -7.00 -0.82
CA ASN A 64 -13.76 -8.12 -1.07
C ASN A 64 -14.94 -7.77 -2.00
N ARG A 65 -15.41 -6.52 -2.05
CA ARG A 65 -16.53 -6.10 -2.92
C ARG A 65 -16.19 -6.16 -4.41
N TYR A 66 -14.91 -6.06 -4.75
CA TYR A 66 -14.41 -6.05 -6.12
C TYR A 66 -13.31 -7.10 -6.34
N TRP A 67 -13.31 -8.15 -5.50
CA TRP A 67 -12.33 -9.24 -5.55
C TRP A 67 -12.28 -9.90 -6.93
N PHE A 68 -13.44 -10.13 -7.54
CA PHE A 68 -13.56 -10.73 -8.87
C PHE A 68 -12.82 -9.95 -9.97
N LYS A 69 -12.59 -8.65 -9.79
CA LYS A 69 -11.83 -7.81 -10.74
C LYS A 69 -10.33 -7.84 -10.49
N ASN A 70 -9.91 -7.77 -9.22
CA ASN A 70 -8.53 -7.47 -8.84
C ASN A 70 -7.88 -8.51 -7.90
N LYS A 71 -8.44 -9.72 -7.76
CA LYS A 71 -7.96 -10.73 -6.80
C LYS A 71 -6.47 -11.02 -6.91
N GLN A 72 -5.93 -11.08 -8.14
CA GLN A 72 -4.53 -11.42 -8.35
C GLN A 72 -3.59 -10.38 -7.73
N LYS A 73 -3.92 -9.10 -7.82
CA LYS A 73 -3.16 -8.03 -7.15
C LYS A 73 -3.10 -8.26 -5.64
N PHE A 74 -4.25 -8.51 -5.00
CA PHE A 74 -4.32 -8.72 -3.55
C PHE A 74 -3.62 -10.00 -3.09
N ILE A 75 -3.77 -11.09 -3.85
CA ILE A 75 -3.08 -12.36 -3.60
C ILE A 75 -1.57 -12.15 -3.71
N SER A 76 -1.10 -11.47 -4.75
CA SER A 76 0.33 -11.19 -4.96
C SER A 76 0.91 -10.30 -3.85
N LEU A 77 0.22 -9.22 -3.47
CA LEU A 77 0.59 -8.35 -2.35
C LEU A 77 0.70 -9.14 -1.03
N TRP A 78 -0.26 -10.01 -0.76
CA TRP A 78 -0.23 -10.87 0.42
C TRP A 78 0.93 -11.85 0.38
N ASN A 79 1.11 -12.56 -0.74
CA ASN A 79 2.16 -13.57 -0.90
C ASN A 79 3.56 -12.97 -0.73
N ILE A 80 3.84 -11.80 -1.33
CA ILE A 80 5.14 -11.15 -1.15
C ILE A 80 5.32 -10.67 0.29
N THR A 81 4.26 -10.14 0.92
CA THR A 81 4.32 -9.73 2.32
C THR A 81 4.63 -10.91 3.26
N GLN A 82 4.01 -12.07 3.03
CA GLN A 82 4.29 -13.27 3.83
C GLN A 82 5.72 -13.78 3.64
N LYS A 83 6.26 -13.74 2.40
CA LYS A 83 7.66 -14.07 2.14
C LYS A 83 8.65 -13.14 2.85
N LEU A 84 8.23 -11.90 3.10
CA LEU A 84 8.99 -10.92 3.89
C LEU A 84 8.75 -11.04 5.41
N SER A 85 7.96 -12.01 5.87
CA SER A 85 7.50 -12.09 7.27
C SER A 85 6.89 -10.76 7.76
N GLY A 86 6.20 -10.07 6.85
CA GLY A 86 5.75 -8.70 7.03
C GLY A 86 4.28 -8.54 7.39
N VAL A 87 3.86 -7.27 7.44
CA VAL A 87 2.47 -6.83 7.67
C VAL A 87 1.99 -6.09 6.44
N LEU A 88 0.79 -6.44 5.94
CA LEU A 88 0.16 -5.77 4.80
C LEU A 88 -0.90 -4.79 5.30
N TYR A 89 -0.80 -3.54 4.84
CA TYR A 89 -1.83 -2.52 4.99
C TYR A 89 -2.38 -2.12 3.62
N LEU A 90 -3.70 -2.12 3.50
CA LEU A 90 -4.41 -1.55 2.36
C LEU A 90 -5.03 -0.23 2.82
N VAL A 91 -4.76 0.85 2.10
CA VAL A 91 -5.19 2.21 2.45
C VAL A 91 -6.17 2.72 1.40
N ASN A 92 -7.45 2.63 1.69
CA ASN A 92 -8.48 3.19 0.82
C ASN A 92 -8.54 4.70 1.04
N TYR A 93 -8.53 5.46 -0.05
CA TYR A 93 -8.54 6.93 -0.02
C TYR A 93 -9.35 7.51 -1.20
N GLU A 94 -9.73 8.77 -1.12
CA GLU A 94 -10.40 9.50 -2.20
C GLU A 94 -9.67 10.81 -2.54
N LYS A 95 -9.99 11.42 -3.69
CA LYS A 95 -9.29 12.63 -4.17
C LYS A 95 -9.41 13.82 -3.22
N SER A 96 -10.55 14.00 -2.57
CA SER A 96 -10.78 15.08 -1.58
C SER A 96 -9.97 14.90 -0.29
N ARG A 97 -9.45 13.69 -0.03
CA ARG A 97 -8.66 13.33 1.17
C ARG A 97 -9.42 13.52 2.49
N GLU A 98 -10.74 13.45 2.46
CA GLU A 98 -11.55 13.57 3.69
C GLU A 98 -11.53 12.28 4.51
N GLN A 99 -11.57 11.13 3.84
CA GLN A 99 -11.66 9.81 4.46
C GLN A 99 -10.50 8.91 4.09
N PHE A 100 -10.03 8.16 5.08
CA PHE A 100 -9.02 7.12 4.93
C PHE A 100 -9.45 5.89 5.71
N LYS A 101 -9.60 4.77 5.01
CA LYS A 101 -9.83 3.46 5.64
C LYS A 101 -8.57 2.63 5.51
N VAL A 102 -7.92 2.39 6.65
CA VAL A 102 -6.69 1.62 6.76
C VAL A 102 -7.04 0.21 7.23
N ILE A 103 -6.74 -0.78 6.40
CA ILE A 103 -7.04 -2.18 6.62
C ILE A 103 -5.72 -2.92 6.85
N LYS A 104 -5.48 -3.40 8.07
CA LYS A 104 -4.39 -4.33 8.38
C LYS A 104 -4.85 -5.74 8.07
N VAL A 105 -4.31 -6.35 7.03
CA VAL A 105 -4.67 -7.71 6.63
C VAL A 105 -3.99 -8.71 7.57
N LYS A 106 -4.77 -9.58 8.21
CA LYS A 106 -4.27 -10.66 9.09
C LYS A 106 -4.29 -12.03 8.41
N SER A 107 -5.28 -12.27 7.56
CA SER A 107 -5.34 -13.47 6.73
C SER A 107 -6.15 -13.25 5.47
N LEU A 108 -5.76 -13.97 4.43
CA LEU A 108 -6.33 -13.87 3.09
C LEU A 108 -6.41 -15.28 2.47
N SER A 109 -7.51 -15.54 1.76
CA SER A 109 -7.75 -16.75 1.00
C SER A 109 -7.87 -16.44 -0.50
N SER A 110 -8.08 -17.47 -1.31
CA SER A 110 -8.39 -17.31 -2.73
C SER A 110 -9.70 -16.54 -3.00
N THR A 111 -10.60 -16.46 -2.01
CA THR A 111 -11.92 -15.82 -2.14
C THR A 111 -12.00 -14.43 -1.51
N GLY A 112 -11.00 -14.00 -0.75
CA GLY A 112 -10.97 -12.66 -0.16
C GLY A 112 -10.12 -12.54 1.10
N ILE A 113 -10.14 -11.36 1.69
CA ILE A 113 -9.60 -11.12 3.03
C ILE A 113 -10.55 -11.76 4.05
N ILE A 114 -10.00 -12.60 4.93
CA ILE A 114 -10.76 -13.38 5.92
C ILE A 114 -10.71 -12.73 7.30
N ASN A 115 -9.55 -12.17 7.68
CA ASN A 115 -9.38 -11.50 8.96
C ASN A 115 -8.54 -10.22 8.79
N GLN A 116 -8.92 -9.16 9.50
CA GLN A 116 -8.32 -7.85 9.40
C GLN A 116 -8.63 -6.97 10.62
N ASP A 117 -7.80 -5.94 10.83
CA ASP A 117 -8.18 -4.78 11.64
C ASP A 117 -8.47 -3.60 10.72
N ILE A 118 -9.53 -2.85 11.02
CA ILE A 118 -9.88 -1.63 10.27
C ILE A 118 -9.72 -0.42 11.20
N LYS A 119 -9.16 0.65 10.63
CA LYS A 119 -9.20 1.99 11.20
C LYS A 119 -9.74 2.98 10.17
N GLU A 120 -10.64 3.84 10.61
CA GLU A 120 -11.26 4.87 9.78
C GLU A 120 -10.93 6.25 10.35
N TRP A 121 -10.32 7.08 9.51
CA TRP A 121 -9.72 8.34 9.91
C TRP A 121 -10.00 9.45 8.90
N GLY A 122 -9.94 10.69 9.38
CA GLY A 122 -9.70 11.85 8.52
C GLY A 122 -8.21 12.08 8.28
N PHE A 123 -7.89 13.04 7.39
CA PHE A 123 -6.52 13.28 6.95
C PHE A 123 -5.51 13.51 8.08
N ASP A 124 -5.85 14.28 9.11
CA ASP A 124 -4.89 14.59 10.18
C ASP A 124 -4.46 13.35 10.97
N LYS A 125 -5.41 12.45 11.29
CA LYS A 125 -5.10 11.19 11.98
C LYS A 125 -4.30 10.25 11.07
N PHE A 126 -4.66 10.16 9.80
CA PHE A 126 -3.90 9.40 8.80
C PHE A 126 -2.47 9.92 8.66
N LYS A 127 -2.29 11.24 8.54
CA LYS A 127 -1.01 11.93 8.39
C LYS A 127 -0.09 11.64 9.57
N VAL A 128 -0.59 11.77 10.80
CA VAL A 128 0.18 11.46 12.03
C VAL A 128 0.62 9.99 12.02
N TRP A 129 -0.28 9.06 11.73
CA TRP A 129 0.04 7.63 11.66
C TRP A 129 1.13 7.33 10.59
N PHE A 130 1.00 7.90 9.40
CA PHE A 130 1.95 7.67 8.31
C PHE A 130 3.32 8.29 8.59
N GLN A 131 3.36 9.48 9.19
CA GLN A 131 4.60 10.12 9.65
C GLN A 131 5.31 9.28 10.73
N GLU A 132 4.56 8.69 11.66
CA GLU A 132 5.10 7.79 12.67
C GLU A 132 5.67 6.49 12.08
N LEU A 133 5.02 5.90 11.06
CA LEU A 133 5.59 4.78 10.32
C LEU A 133 6.95 5.14 9.70
N ASN A 134 7.00 6.29 9.01
CA ASN A 134 8.23 6.76 8.39
C ASN A 134 9.32 7.08 9.42
N LYS A 135 8.98 7.69 10.55
CA LYS A 135 9.91 7.94 11.65
C LYS A 135 10.52 6.64 12.16
N LYS A 136 9.67 5.64 12.48
CA LYS A 136 10.12 4.33 12.96
C LYS A 136 11.00 3.59 11.96
N GLY A 137 10.70 3.69 10.66
CA GLY A 137 11.50 3.07 9.59
C GLY A 137 12.86 3.74 9.36
N ARG A 138 13.04 4.99 9.81
CA ARG A 138 14.36 5.65 9.82
C ARG A 138 15.18 5.30 11.04
N GLU A 139 14.54 5.15 12.21
CA GLU A 139 15.21 4.98 13.50
C GLU A 139 15.63 3.52 13.77
N ASN A 140 14.93 2.52 13.22
CA ASN A 140 15.10 1.11 13.60
C ASN A 140 15.46 0.18 12.41
N LYS A 141 16.51 0.55 11.67
CA LYS A 141 17.14 -0.34 10.67
C LYS A 141 18.02 -1.39 11.34
#